data_AF-A0A2E1X000-F1
#
_entry.id   AF-A0A2E1X000-F1
#
_cell.length_a   1.000
_cell.length_b   1.000
_cell.length_c   1.000
_cell.angle_alpha   90.00
_cell.angle_beta   90.00
_cell.angle_gamma   90.00
#
_symmetry.space_group_name_H-M   'P 1'
#
loop_
_entity.id
_entity.type
_entity.pdbx_description
1 polymer ?
#
loop_
_entity_poly.entity_id
_entity_poly.type
_entity_poly.pdbx_seq_one_letter_code
_entity_poly.pdbx_strand_id
1 'polypeptide(L)'
;MKLLKYILFVIILITCVFFIIQLDKLNTLDSGPIMIKFPYLSSMENYADGIQVWEAIILTLSIGVFIGFIIALFQIISQKTEIISQKSKIRQLSNELSTLRNQSIDDDIDLEDSTEDPDQI
;
A
#
# COMPACT_ATOMS: atom_id res chain seq x y z
N MET A 1 16.21 2.33 -5.52
CA MET A 1 16.09 2.26 -4.04
C MET A 1 14.71 2.76 -3.61
N LYS A 2 14.01 2.08 -2.69
CA LYS A 2 12.70 2.54 -2.16
C LYS A 2 12.78 3.98 -1.62
N LEU A 3 13.90 4.33 -0.99
CA LEU A 3 14.18 5.68 -0.45
C LEU A 3 14.12 6.80 -1.51
N LEU A 4 14.69 6.57 -2.69
CA LEU A 4 14.73 7.57 -3.78
C LEU A 4 13.33 7.97 -4.25
N LYS A 5 12.40 7.01 -4.28
CA LYS A 5 11.01 7.25 -4.69
C LYS A 5 10.28 8.19 -3.72
N TYR A 6 10.51 8.03 -2.42
CA TYR A 6 9.92 8.90 -1.39
C TYR A 6 10.54 10.30 -1.41
N ILE A 7 11.87 10.40 -1.59
CA ILE A 7 12.55 11.69 -1.71
C ILE A 7 12.02 12.49 -2.92
N LEU A 8 11.85 11.82 -4.07
CA LEU A 8 11.30 12.46 -5.27
C LEU A 8 9.86 12.95 -5.03
N PHE A 9 9.03 12.17 -4.33
CA PHE A 9 7.68 12.58 -3.96
C PHE A 9 7.66 13.83 -3.06
N VAL A 10 8.57 13.89 -2.07
CA VAL A 10 8.69 15.07 -1.20
C VAL A 10 9.14 16.31 -1.97
N ILE A 11 10.09 16.17 -2.91
CA ILE A 11 10.54 17.28 -3.76
C ILE A 11 9.38 17.81 -4.61
N ILE A 12 8.58 16.92 -5.20
CA ILE A 12 7.37 17.29 -5.94
C ILE A 12 6.40 18.06 -5.04
N LEU A 13 6.15 17.57 -3.82
CA LEU A 13 5.22 18.21 -2.89
C LEU A 13 5.67 19.62 -2.51
N ILE A 14 6.96 19.80 -2.20
CA ILE A 14 7.55 21.12 -1.92
C ILE A 14 7.41 22.04 -3.14
N THR A 15 7.64 21.52 -4.34
CA THR A 15 7.51 22.27 -5.60
C THR A 15 6.07 22.72 -5.83
N CYS A 16 5.08 21.86 -5.58
CA CYS A 16 3.66 22.21 -5.66
C CYS A 16 3.29 23.34 -4.70
N VAL A 17 3.72 23.26 -3.43
CA VAL A 17 3.44 24.31 -2.43
C VAL A 17 4.07 25.64 -2.84
N PHE A 18 5.34 25.61 -3.27
CA PHE A 18 6.03 26.80 -3.77
C PHE A 18 5.34 27.41 -4.98
N PHE A 19 4.88 26.58 -5.91
CA PHE A 19 4.11 27.00 -7.08
C PHE A 19 2.81 27.70 -6.70
N ILE A 20 2.07 27.17 -5.72
CA ILE A 20 0.82 27.78 -5.22
C ILE A 20 1.07 29.18 -4.67
N ILE A 21 2.13 29.36 -3.86
CA ILE A 21 2.47 30.67 -3.29
C ILE A 21 2.87 31.66 -4.40
N GLN A 22 3.62 31.22 -5.40
CA GLN A 22 3.94 32.08 -6.54
C GLN A 22 2.71 32.44 -7.37
N LEU A 23 1.79 31.48 -7.56
CA LEU A 23 0.57 31.70 -8.32
C LEU A 23 -0.36 32.70 -7.62
N ASP A 24 -0.44 32.67 -6.30
CA ASP A 24 -1.18 33.65 -5.50
C ASP A 24 -0.64 35.08 -5.69
N LYS A 25 0.69 35.24 -5.61
CA LYS A 25 1.36 36.53 -5.83
C LYS A 25 1.10 37.14 -7.20
N LEU A 26 0.91 36.30 -8.22
CA LEU A 26 0.68 36.73 -9.60
C LEU A 26 -0.81 36.94 -9.92
N ASN A 27 -1.71 36.35 -9.14
CA ASN A 27 -3.16 36.44 -9.34
C ASN A 27 -3.79 37.40 -8.32
N THR A 28 -3.36 38.65 -8.34
CA THR A 28 -4.02 39.75 -7.64
C THR A 28 -4.92 40.49 -8.63
N LEU A 29 -6.16 40.78 -8.25
CA LEU A 29 -6.97 41.79 -8.94
C LEU A 29 -6.64 43.15 -8.33
N ASP A 30 -6.81 44.25 -9.08
CA ASP A 30 -6.45 45.64 -8.76
C ASP A 30 -6.83 46.14 -7.33
N SER A 31 -7.67 45.41 -6.59
CA SER A 31 -8.16 45.75 -5.25
C SER A 31 -7.89 44.71 -4.15
N GLY A 32 -7.14 43.62 -4.40
CA GLY A 32 -6.78 42.64 -3.35
C GLY A 32 -6.71 41.17 -3.81
N PRO A 33 -6.41 40.24 -2.87
CA PRO A 33 -6.36 38.81 -3.15
C PRO A 33 -7.74 38.26 -3.55
N ILE A 34 -7.75 37.26 -4.45
CA ILE A 34 -8.98 36.64 -4.94
C ILE A 34 -9.61 35.79 -3.82
N MET A 35 -10.88 36.05 -3.53
CA MET A 35 -11.66 35.34 -2.51
C MET A 35 -12.62 34.34 -3.14
N ILE A 36 -12.75 33.15 -2.55
CA ILE A 36 -13.72 32.11 -2.90
C ILE A 36 -14.71 31.94 -1.75
N LYS A 37 -16.01 31.95 -2.07
CA LYS A 37 -17.08 31.66 -1.11
C LYS A 37 -17.45 30.17 -1.20
N PHE A 38 -17.30 29.46 -0.09
CA PHE A 38 -17.76 28.08 0.03
C PHE A 38 -19.17 28.06 0.65
N PRO A 39 -20.18 27.44 0.02
CA PRO A 39 -21.58 27.54 0.45
C PRO A 39 -21.85 27.06 1.88
N TYR A 40 -21.01 26.18 2.44
CA TYR A 40 -21.12 25.69 3.81
C TYR A 40 -20.29 26.49 4.83
N LEU A 41 -19.25 27.21 4.39
CA LEU A 41 -18.36 27.99 5.27
C LEU A 41 -18.72 29.48 5.30
N SER A 42 -19.30 30.01 4.23
CA SER A 42 -19.74 31.41 4.13
C SER A 42 -20.87 31.77 5.10
N SER A 43 -21.47 30.78 5.76
CA SER A 43 -22.49 30.94 6.79
C SER A 43 -21.91 31.25 8.18
N MET A 44 -20.58 31.15 8.36
CA MET A 44 -19.90 31.48 9.62
C MET A 44 -19.43 32.94 9.61
N GLU A 45 -19.60 33.62 10.74
CA GLU A 45 -19.33 35.06 10.92
C GLU A 45 -17.90 35.47 10.53
N ASN A 46 -16.91 34.57 10.74
CA ASN A 46 -15.51 34.81 10.40
C ASN A 46 -15.15 34.56 8.91
N TYR A 47 -16.08 34.04 8.10
CA TYR A 47 -15.83 33.66 6.69
C TYR A 47 -16.87 34.23 5.72
N ALA A 48 -17.64 35.24 6.15
CA ALA A 48 -18.70 35.86 5.35
C ALA A 48 -18.19 36.45 4.02
N ASP A 49 -16.96 36.94 4.00
CA ASP A 49 -16.31 37.49 2.80
C ASP A 49 -15.63 36.43 1.92
N GLY A 50 -15.56 35.18 2.39
CA GLY A 50 -14.91 34.07 1.71
C GLY A 50 -13.50 33.78 2.23
N ILE A 51 -12.85 32.79 1.62
CA ILE A 51 -11.50 32.33 1.93
C ILE A 51 -10.59 32.68 0.77
N GLN A 52 -9.34 33.03 1.03
CA GLN A 52 -8.38 33.29 -0.05
C GLN A 52 -8.11 32.02 -0.85
N VAL A 53 -7.94 32.16 -2.18
CA VAL A 53 -7.81 31.00 -3.06
C VAL A 53 -6.63 30.10 -2.68
N TRP A 54 -5.49 30.67 -2.31
CA TRP A 54 -4.32 29.90 -1.91
C TRP A 54 -4.57 29.06 -0.65
N GLU A 55 -5.30 29.59 0.34
CA GLU A 55 -5.70 28.86 1.55
C GLU A 55 -6.62 27.69 1.21
N ALA A 56 -7.59 27.92 0.32
CA ALA A 56 -8.50 26.89 -0.17
C ALA A 56 -7.75 25.76 -0.90
N ILE A 57 -6.78 26.11 -1.76
CA ILE A 57 -5.95 25.16 -2.50
C ILE A 57 -5.06 24.35 -1.54
N ILE A 58 -4.48 24.98 -0.53
CA ILE A 58 -3.67 24.30 0.49
C ILE A 58 -4.52 23.34 1.32
N LEU A 59 -5.75 23.72 1.67
CA LEU A 59 -6.68 22.86 2.41
C LEU A 59 -7.05 21.60 1.62
N THR A 60 -7.43 21.74 0.35
CA THR A 60 -7.77 20.59 -0.50
C THR A 60 -6.55 19.70 -0.75
N LEU A 61 -5.37 20.29 -0.97
CA LEU A 61 -4.12 19.55 -1.11
C LEU A 61 -3.81 18.74 0.15
N SER A 62 -3.96 19.35 1.34
CA SER A 62 -3.72 18.69 2.62
C SER A 62 -4.68 17.53 2.86
N ILE A 63 -5.96 17.69 2.54
CA ILE A 63 -6.95 16.60 2.59
C ILE A 63 -6.55 15.45 1.65
N GLY A 64 -6.11 15.78 0.43
CA GLY A 64 -5.70 14.79 -0.57
C GLY A 64 -4.49 13.98 -0.12
N VAL A 65 -3.47 14.65 0.43
CA VAL A 65 -2.28 14.00 1.00
C VAL A 65 -2.65 13.12 2.19
N PHE A 66 -3.56 13.58 3.05
CA PHE A 66 -4.03 12.81 4.20
C PHE A 66 -4.75 11.52 3.78
N ILE A 67 -5.66 11.60 2.81
CA ILE A 67 -6.32 10.42 2.23
C ILE A 67 -5.29 9.48 1.59
N GLY A 68 -4.31 10.02 0.87
CA GLY A 68 -3.24 9.24 0.25
C GLY A 68 -2.43 8.46 1.29
N PHE A 69 -2.17 9.06 2.45
CA PHE A 69 -1.49 8.40 3.55
C PHE A 69 -2.31 7.24 4.12
N ILE A 70 -3.62 7.42 4.30
CA ILE A 70 -4.52 6.35 4.76
C ILE A 70 -4.51 5.17 3.77
N ILE A 71 -4.61 5.44 2.47
CA ILE A 71 -4.55 4.40 1.43
C ILE A 71 -3.20 3.68 1.47
N ALA A 72 -2.09 4.42 1.61
CA ALA A 72 -0.75 3.84 1.73
C ALA A 72 -0.62 2.95 2.99
N LEU A 73 -1.26 3.32 4.10
CA LEU A 73 -1.32 2.49 5.31
C LEU A 73 -2.07 1.17 5.06
N PHE A 74 -3.21 1.21 4.39
CA PHE A 74 -3.92 -0.03 4.03
C PHE A 74 -3.11 -0.90 3.07
N GLN A 75 -2.43 -0.31 2.09
CA GLN A 75 -1.56 -1.04 1.17
C GLN A 75 -0.40 -1.73 1.90
N ILE A 76 0.29 -1.05 2.82
CA ILE A 76 1.42 -1.67 3.54
C ILE A 76 0.96 -2.80 4.45
N ILE A 77 -0.21 -2.68 5.08
CA ILE A 77 -0.79 -3.73 5.92
C ILE A 77 -1.18 -4.94 5.06
N SER A 78 -1.92 -4.71 3.96
CA SER A 78 -2.35 -5.76 3.04
C SER A 78 -1.17 -6.54 2.46
N GLN A 79 -0.13 -5.84 2.01
CA GLN A 79 1.09 -6.47 1.48
C GLN A 79 1.84 -7.29 2.53
N LYS A 80 1.92 -6.82 3.78
CA LYS A 80 2.59 -7.57 4.86
C LYS A 80 1.87 -8.89 5.16
N THR A 81 0.54 -8.89 5.22
CA THR A 81 -0.25 -10.10 5.46
C THR A 81 -0.05 -11.12 4.35
N GLU A 82 -0.03 -10.67 3.10
CA GLU A 82 0.17 -11.54 1.95
C GLU A 82 1.56 -12.18 1.94
N ILE A 83 2.61 -11.41 2.26
CA ILE A 83 3.99 -11.92 2.38
C ILE A 83 4.10 -12.99 3.48
N ILE A 84 3.45 -12.80 4.63
CA ILE A 84 3.47 -13.76 5.73
C ILE A 84 2.78 -15.07 5.30
N SER A 85 1.62 -14.96 4.66
CA SER A 85 0.87 -16.11 4.13
C SER A 85 1.69 -16.91 3.12
N GLN A 86 2.30 -16.22 2.14
CA GLN A 86 3.15 -16.84 1.13
C GLN A 86 4.38 -17.52 1.76
N LYS A 87 5.02 -16.87 2.73
CA LYS A 87 6.16 -17.45 3.45
C LYS A 87 5.76 -18.71 4.23
N SER A 88 4.56 -18.73 4.82
CA SER A 88 4.03 -19.93 5.51
C SER A 88 3.77 -21.07 4.54
N LYS A 89 3.17 -20.79 3.38
CA LYS A 89 2.93 -21.81 2.34
C LYS A 89 4.23 -22.42 1.82
N ILE A 90 5.25 -21.60 1.56
CA ILE A 90 6.58 -22.09 1.15
C ILE A 90 7.17 -23.03 2.22
N ARG A 91 7.06 -22.67 3.51
CA ARG A 91 7.56 -23.51 4.60
C ARG A 91 6.80 -24.84 4.69
N GLN A 92 5.48 -24.82 4.50
CA GLN A 92 4.67 -26.02 4.48
C GLN A 92 5.05 -26.93 3.31
N LEU A 93 5.10 -26.40 2.08
CA LEU A 93 5.52 -27.14 0.88
C LEU A 93 6.93 -27.71 1.01
N SER A 94 7.86 -26.96 1.61
CA SER A 94 9.22 -27.44 1.89
C SER A 94 9.22 -28.60 2.90
N ASN A 95 8.34 -28.56 3.89
CA ASN A 95 8.20 -29.64 4.86
C ASN A 95 7.55 -30.87 4.21
N GLU A 96 6.47 -30.69 3.45
CA GLU A 96 5.82 -31.77 2.69
C GLU A 96 6.78 -32.44 1.71
N LEU A 97 7.58 -31.66 0.98
CA LEU A 97 8.62 -32.18 0.10
C LEU A 97 9.71 -32.93 0.88
N SER A 98 10.10 -32.44 2.06
CA SER A 98 11.07 -33.14 2.91
C SER A 98 10.50 -34.44 3.47
N THR A 99 9.22 -34.46 3.83
CA THR A 99 8.48 -35.65 4.26
C THR A 99 8.38 -36.65 3.11
N LEU A 100 7.96 -36.24 1.91
CA LEU A 100 7.90 -37.10 0.74
C LEU A 100 9.28 -37.63 0.32
N ARG A 101 10.33 -36.83 0.44
CA ARG A 101 11.70 -37.27 0.20
C ARG A 101 12.17 -38.29 1.25
N ASN A 102 11.73 -38.14 2.49
CA ASN A 102 12.10 -39.03 3.60
C ASN A 102 11.09 -40.16 3.82
N GLN A 103 10.00 -40.19 3.05
CA GLN A 103 9.10 -41.31 2.90
C GLN A 103 9.78 -42.25 1.91
N SER A 104 10.75 -43.00 2.44
CA SER A 104 11.35 -44.12 1.73
C SER A 104 10.26 -45.14 1.38
N ILE A 105 10.46 -45.73 0.21
CA ILE A 105 9.69 -46.78 -0.46
C ILE A 105 9.61 -48.10 0.34
N ASP A 106 9.43 -48.06 1.66
CA ASP A 106 9.80 -49.18 2.56
C ASP A 106 8.65 -49.76 3.41
N ASP A 107 7.41 -49.27 3.25
CA ASP A 107 6.30 -49.67 4.13
C ASP A 107 5.15 -50.43 3.42
N ASP A 108 5.26 -50.82 2.15
CA ASP A 108 4.17 -51.58 1.50
C ASP A 108 4.57 -52.45 0.28
N ILE A 109 5.84 -52.86 0.16
CA ILE A 109 6.21 -53.92 -0.78
C ILE A 109 6.47 -55.20 0.02
N ASP A 110 5.39 -55.86 0.45
CA ASP A 110 5.44 -57.27 0.80
C ASP A 110 5.75 -58.05 -0.49
N LEU A 111 7.04 -58.29 -0.74
CA LEU A 111 7.45 -59.31 -1.70
C LEU A 111 7.16 -60.66 -1.03
N GLU A 112 5.93 -61.15 -1.24
CA GLU A 112 5.56 -62.53 -0.91
C GLU A 112 6.44 -63.46 -1.76
N ASP A 113 7.55 -63.92 -1.16
CA ASP A 113 8.44 -64.91 -1.76
C ASP A 113 7.68 -66.23 -1.80
N SER A 114 6.99 -66.46 -2.91
CA SER A 114 6.30 -67.71 -3.23
C SER A 114 7.33 -68.77 -3.61
N THR A 115 8.16 -69.19 -2.66
CA THR A 115 8.86 -70.47 -2.75
C THR A 115 7.98 -71.53 -2.08
N GLU A 116 6.93 -71.95 -2.79
CA GLU A 116 6.34 -73.27 -2.58
C GLU A 116 7.40 -74.31 -2.98
N ASP A 117 8.04 -74.91 -1.97
CA ASP A 117 8.83 -76.14 -2.10
C ASP A 117 7.86 -77.28 -2.49
N PRO A 118 7.88 -77.80 -3.73
CA PRO A 118 6.94 -78.81 -4.14
C PRO A 118 7.69 -80.14 -4.24
N ASP A 119 8.11 -80.73 -3.13
CA ASP A 119 8.55 -82.12 -3.13
C ASP A 119 8.30 -82.77 -1.76
N GLN A 120 7.03 -83.08 -1.50
CA GLN A 120 6.66 -84.31 -0.80
C GLN A 120 6.31 -85.36 -1.86
N ILE A 121 7.12 -86.43 -1.94
CA ILE A 121 6.78 -87.87 -1.99
C ILE A 121 8.08 -88.69 -1.97
#